data_AF-A0A7W7T2M3-F1
#
_entry.id   AF-A0A7W7T2M3-F1
#
_cell.length_a   1.000
_cell.length_b   1.000
_cell.length_c   1.000
_cell.angle_alpha   90.00
_cell.angle_beta   90.00
_cell.angle_gamma   90.00
#
_symmetry.space_group_name_H-M   'P 1'
#
loop_
_entity.id
_entity.type
_entity.pdbx_description
1 polymer ?
#
loop_
_entity_poly.entity_id
_entity_poly.type
_entity_poly.pdbx_seq_one_letter_code
_entity_poly.pdbx_strand_id
1 'polypeptide(L)'
;MLEMGVSMSEERDTWEIRIGVHATEEQVRELIEKIKLLLCPVPEHAGPCPVPWATGLVPRDAFPDGYGYPELEEQFRIEHGHDDA
;
A
#
# COMPACT_ATOMS: atom_id res chain seq x y z
N MET A 1 -1.50 -42.34 18.98
CA MET A 1 -2.38 -41.22 18.60
C MET A 1 -1.45 -40.12 18.13
N LEU A 2 -1.07 -40.17 16.84
CA LEU A 2 -0.12 -39.24 16.23
C LEU A 2 -0.92 -38.08 15.67
N GLU A 3 -0.63 -36.87 16.13
CA GLU A 3 -1.16 -35.64 15.55
C GLU A 3 -0.67 -35.55 14.11
N MET A 4 -1.60 -35.71 13.16
CA MET A 4 -1.31 -35.53 11.75
C MET A 4 -1.11 -34.05 11.48
N GLY A 5 0.15 -33.69 11.19
CA GLY A 5 0.54 -32.37 10.75
C GLY A 5 -0.32 -31.88 9.60
N VAL A 6 -0.76 -30.64 9.71
CA VAL A 6 -1.37 -29.89 8.62
C VAL A 6 -0.31 -29.71 7.53
N SER A 7 -0.39 -30.51 6.48
CA SER A 7 0.27 -30.25 5.21
C SER A 7 -0.67 -29.44 4.32
N MET A 8 -0.69 -28.13 4.52
CA MET A 8 -1.33 -27.19 3.60
C MET A 8 -0.24 -26.56 2.73
N SER A 9 0.06 -27.20 1.59
CA SER A 9 0.62 -26.46 0.46
C SER A 9 -0.53 -25.74 -0.26
N GLU A 10 -1.25 -24.89 0.46
CA GLU A 10 -2.14 -23.93 -0.17
C GLU A 10 -1.25 -22.95 -0.94
N GLU A 11 -1.45 -22.84 -2.24
CA GLU A 11 -0.92 -21.71 -3.00
C GLU A 11 -1.35 -20.44 -2.25
N ARG A 12 -0.40 -19.76 -1.64
CA ARG A 12 -0.68 -18.55 -0.87
C ARG A 12 -1.05 -17.45 -1.87
N ASP A 13 -2.34 -17.29 -2.13
CA ASP A 13 -2.85 -16.20 -2.95
C ASP A 13 -2.37 -14.87 -2.34
N THR A 14 -1.51 -14.18 -3.08
CA THR A 14 -1.04 -12.84 -2.71
C THR A 14 -1.99 -11.84 -3.34
N TRP A 15 -2.61 -11.02 -2.50
CA TRP A 15 -3.51 -9.96 -2.94
C TRP A 15 -2.75 -8.62 -2.96
N GLU A 16 -2.84 -7.91 -4.08
CA GLU A 16 -2.23 -6.58 -4.23
C GLU A 16 -3.29 -5.49 -4.13
N ILE A 17 -3.03 -4.49 -3.28
CA ILE A 17 -3.81 -3.26 -3.20
C ILE A 17 -2.94 -2.14 -3.79
N ARG A 18 -3.45 -1.51 -4.86
CA ARG A 18 -2.80 -0.37 -5.50
C ARG A 18 -3.60 0.90 -5.22
N ILE A 19 -2.90 1.93 -4.75
CA ILE A 19 -3.49 3.21 -4.39
C ILE A 19 -2.81 4.29 -5.23
N GLY A 20 -3.59 4.99 -6.05
CA GLY A 20 -3.12 6.20 -6.72
C GLY A 20 -3.16 7.37 -5.75
N VAL A 21 -2.09 8.16 -5.71
CA VAL A 21 -1.99 9.35 -4.84
C VAL A 21 -1.43 10.53 -5.62
N HIS A 22 -2.02 11.71 -5.43
CA HIS A 22 -1.47 12.98 -5.89
C HIS A 22 -0.75 13.65 -4.71
N ALA A 23 0.57 13.45 -4.63
CA ALA A 23 1.37 13.85 -3.47
C ALA A 23 2.84 14.04 -3.86
N THR A 24 3.59 14.77 -3.03
CA THR A 24 5.06 14.84 -3.13
C THR A 24 5.68 13.51 -2.70
N GLU A 25 6.92 13.25 -3.09
CA GLU A 25 7.63 12.02 -2.68
C GLU A 25 7.72 11.89 -1.15
N GLU A 26 7.96 12.99 -0.45
CA GLU A 26 8.01 13.02 1.03
C GLU A 26 6.67 12.62 1.65
N GLN A 27 5.56 13.19 1.16
CA GLN A 27 4.21 12.85 1.60
C GLN A 27 3.88 11.36 1.37
N VAL A 28 4.34 10.77 0.26
CA VAL A 28 4.13 9.35 0.00
C VAL A 28 4.97 8.47 0.92
N ARG A 29 6.21 8.86 1.23
CA ARG A 29 7.03 8.14 2.22
C ARG A 29 6.37 8.15 3.60
N GLU A 30 5.83 9.28 4.04
CA GLU A 30 5.07 9.36 5.30
C GLU A 30 3.83 8.45 5.28
N LEU A 31 3.09 8.43 4.17
CA LEU A 31 1.93 7.55 3.99
C LEU A 31 2.33 6.07 4.10
N ILE A 32 3.45 5.67 3.48
CA ILE A 32 3.97 4.30 3.56
C ILE A 32 4.28 3.92 5.02
N GLU A 33 4.93 4.79 5.78
CA GLU A 33 5.20 4.53 7.21
C GLU A 33 3.91 4.39 8.03
N LYS A 34 2.90 5.21 7.77
CA LYS A 34 1.57 5.07 8.39
C LYS A 34 0.91 3.73 8.04
N ILE A 35 0.97 3.30 6.77
CA ILE A 35 0.45 1.99 6.34
C ILE A 35 1.19 0.85 7.03
N LYS A 36 2.53 0.91 7.11
CA LYS A 36 3.34 -0.09 7.82
C LYS A 36 2.91 -0.21 9.28
N LEU A 37 2.67 0.91 9.97
CA LEU A 37 2.19 0.91 11.35
C LEU A 37 0.77 0.33 11.50
N LEU A 38 -0.10 0.52 10.51
CA LEU A 38 -1.43 -0.10 10.51
C LEU A 38 -1.35 -1.63 10.36
N LEU A 39 -0.47 -2.11 9.46
CA LEU A 39 -0.29 -3.55 9.20
C LEU A 39 0.54 -4.24 10.28
N CYS A 40 1.46 -3.52 10.92
CA CYS A 40 2.27 -3.98 12.03
C CYS A 40 2.38 -2.88 13.09
N PRO A 41 1.50 -2.88 14.10
CA PRO A 41 1.48 -1.84 15.13
C PRO A 41 2.67 -1.92 16.10
N VAL A 42 3.47 -2.99 16.04
CA VAL A 42 4.68 -3.19 16.84
C VAL A 42 5.86 -3.44 15.89
N PRO A 43 6.48 -2.40 15.32
CA PRO A 43 7.55 -2.54 14.33
C PRO A 43 8.73 -3.39 14.81
N GLU A 44 8.97 -3.41 16.13
CA GLU A 44 10.08 -4.10 16.79
C GLU A 44 9.70 -5.49 17.33
N HIS A 45 8.56 -6.07 16.92
CA HIS A 45 8.18 -7.41 17.36
C HIS A 45 9.19 -8.47 16.89
N ALA A 46 9.43 -9.47 17.74
CA ALA A 46 10.34 -10.56 17.41
C ALA A 46 9.67 -11.54 16.42
N GLY A 47 10.28 -11.72 15.26
CA GLY A 47 9.91 -12.76 14.28
C GLY A 47 9.19 -12.21 13.04
N PRO A 48 8.95 -13.08 12.04
CA PRO A 48 8.19 -12.67 10.87
C PRO A 48 6.74 -12.35 11.25
N CYS A 49 6.16 -11.30 10.65
CA CYS A 49 4.76 -10.95 10.85
C CYS A 49 3.86 -12.19 10.63
N PRO A 50 2.81 -12.41 11.44
CA PRO A 50 1.89 -13.53 11.28
C PRO A 50 1.27 -13.63 9.88
N VAL A 51 1.08 -12.47 9.23
CA VAL A 51 0.72 -12.35 7.82
C VAL A 51 1.86 -11.59 7.12
N PRO A 52 2.63 -12.21 6.22
CA PRO A 52 3.69 -11.51 5.50
C PRO A 52 3.07 -10.51 4.53
N TRP A 53 3.52 -9.27 4.59
CA TRP A 53 3.10 -8.18 3.71
C TRP A 53 4.32 -7.40 3.23
N ALA A 54 4.17 -6.70 2.11
CA ALA A 54 5.16 -5.77 1.60
C ALA A 54 4.46 -4.49 1.14
N THR A 55 5.17 -3.37 1.20
CA THR A 55 4.73 -2.09 0.63
C THR A 55 5.80 -1.56 -0.31
N GLY A 56 5.37 -0.83 -1.34
CA GLY A 56 6.27 -0.29 -2.35
C GLY A 56 5.75 1.04 -2.92
N LEU A 57 6.69 1.86 -3.39
CA LEU A 57 6.40 3.06 -4.16
C LEU A 57 6.68 2.77 -5.63
N VAL A 58 5.70 3.06 -6.48
CA VAL A 58 5.89 2.97 -7.93
C VAL A 58 5.68 4.37 -8.52
N PRO A 59 6.69 4.96 -9.18
CA PRO A 59 6.54 6.28 -9.78
C PRO A 59 5.63 6.21 -11.01
N ARG A 60 4.98 7.32 -11.34
CA ARG A 60 3.95 7.40 -12.40
C ARG A 60 4.47 6.94 -13.76
N ASP A 61 5.72 7.27 -14.06
CA ASP A 61 6.40 6.94 -15.32
C ASP A 61 6.73 5.45 -15.47
N ALA A 62 6.70 4.65 -14.40
CA ALA A 62 6.86 3.21 -14.45
C ALA A 62 5.63 2.47 -15.01
N PHE A 63 4.54 3.17 -15.32
CA PHE A 63 3.32 2.61 -15.95
C PHE A 63 3.13 3.15 -17.39
N PRO A 64 3.84 2.60 -18.39
CA PRO A 64 3.73 3.04 -19.78
C PRO A 64 2.34 2.78 -20.40
N ASP A 65 1.57 1.85 -19.83
CA ASP A 65 0.30 1.36 -20.41
C ASP A 65 -0.96 1.98 -19.77
N GLY A 66 -0.84 3.10 -19.05
CA GLY A 66 -2.00 3.92 -18.67
C GLY A 66 -2.62 3.66 -17.29
N TYR A 67 -2.01 2.85 -16.42
CA TYR A 67 -2.36 2.78 -14.99
C TYR A 67 -1.81 4.00 -14.23
N GLY A 68 -2.32 5.19 -14.57
CA GLY A 68 -1.76 6.48 -14.11
C GLY A 68 -2.71 7.33 -13.27
N TYR A 69 -3.86 6.79 -12.85
CA TYR A 69 -4.93 7.47 -12.11
C TYR A 69 -5.05 8.98 -12.47
N PRO A 70 -5.23 9.32 -13.76
CA PRO A 70 -5.15 10.70 -14.22
C PRO A 70 -6.20 11.62 -13.58
N GLU A 71 -7.29 11.04 -13.07
CA GLU A 71 -8.38 11.74 -12.41
C GLU A 71 -7.96 12.37 -11.07
N LEU A 72 -6.84 11.94 -10.47
CA LEU A 72 -6.39 12.45 -9.18
C LEU A 72 -5.96 13.92 -9.23
N GLU A 73 -5.42 14.39 -10.35
CA GLU A 73 -5.11 15.81 -10.54
C GLU A 73 -6.39 16.66 -10.55
N GLU A 74 -7.45 16.16 -11.16
CA GLU A 74 -8.77 16.81 -11.18
C GLU A 74 -9.42 16.77 -9.79
N GLN A 75 -9.39 15.61 -9.13
CA GLN A 75 -9.90 15.46 -7.77
C GLN A 75 -9.21 16.44 -6.81
N PHE A 76 -7.87 16.51 -6.84
CA PHE A 76 -7.12 17.45 -6.02
C PHE A 76 -7.57 18.89 -6.26
N ARG A 77 -7.75 19.27 -7.53
CA ARG A 77 -8.22 20.62 -7.89
C ARG A 77 -9.63 20.91 -7.34
N ILE A 78 -10.55 19.96 -7.41
CA ILE A 78 -11.91 20.11 -6.88
C ILE A 78 -11.90 20.22 -5.36
N GLU A 79 -11.11 19.39 -4.68
CA GLU A 79 -11.04 19.32 -3.22
C GLU A 79 -10.28 20.50 -2.59
N HIS A 80 -9.37 21.14 -3.35
CA HIS A 80 -8.46 22.17 -2.86
C HIS A 80 -8.56 23.50 -3.66
N GLY A 81 -9.64 23.72 -4.44
CA GLY A 81 -9.71 24.83 -5.40
C GLY A 81 -11.07 25.54 -5.54
N HIS A 82 -11.44 26.31 -4.52
CA HIS A 82 -11.78 27.75 -4.60
C HIS A 82 -11.59 28.35 -3.19
N ASP A 83 -10.39 28.88 -2.91
CA ASP A 83 -10.14 29.79 -1.77
C ASP A 83 -10.55 31.23 -2.14
N ASP A 84 -11.74 31.41 -2.73
CA ASP A 84 -12.35 32.72 -2.94
C ASP A 84 -13.51 32.89 -1.93
N ALA A 85 -13.16 33.28 -0.70
CA ALA A 85 -14.09 33.87 0.28
C ALA A 85 -13.38 34.93 1.12
#